data_AF-A0A934ZFP3-F1
#
_entry.id   AF-A0A934ZFP3-F1
#
_cell.length_a   1.000
_cell.length_b   1.000
_cell.length_c   1.000
_cell.angle_alpha   90.00
_cell.angle_beta   90.00
_cell.angle_gamma   90.00
#
_symmetry.space_group_name_H-M   'P 1'
#
loop_
_entity.id
_entity.type
_entity.pdbx_description
1 polymer ?
#
loop_
_entity_poly.entity_id
_entity_poly.type
_entity_poly.pdbx_seq_one_letter_code
_entity_poly.pdbx_strand_id
1 'polypeptide(L)'
;MRRPDSIVGLTLHLARQRFGAAAVRRSALLAGALGVGAVALAALHPCAPTPPPPVARAQPRAVAWSLGHCAAGRVACVTDAMCGAGDRCVDPLRLGARIREVAPRDESVNVYPHLAVDGDGYGVVWTAVSEETADIWFARLDAEGKRRGAPVQLTRGGALRLRPRVARGPGGWAVGWLDVSEDGIASQVLRLDPSGRPQGAPVSLDGEFAVLSTVVAAGAQYGVGYFSASASSQISVRLARFGQEGAIAAPITVAANQLVLGMVGLAPLGGGFSVGWNHFVPRDERAETFVARVSADGAVAPAVRLDAHAGRNGSIALDAVDGQVGAVWEDQFDDADDTFRNGLVFAGVSSSGAALPRKAVTDRRALNVEPSLVAAGAQHGLVFTRLDDETPTVQFGRLDASGALVGSLTQLNGRASLGALGTLAWNGRTYAAAWTQLDTDGITLRFARLDANGRRVGAEVPISSH
;
A
#
# COMPACT_ATOMS: atom_id res chain seq x y z
N MET A 1 -23.15 -18.76 11.01
CA MET A 1 -22.83 -17.55 10.22
C MET A 1 -21.70 -16.80 10.92
N ARG A 2 -20.52 -16.69 10.31
CA ARG A 2 -19.36 -15.95 10.87
C ARG A 2 -19.22 -14.61 10.15
N ARG A 3 -19.08 -13.53 10.93
CA ARG A 3 -19.01 -12.11 10.52
C ARG A 3 -17.54 -11.64 10.50
N PRO A 4 -17.17 -10.57 9.79
CA PRO A 4 -15.78 -10.12 9.63
C PRO A 4 -15.30 -9.19 10.75
N ASP A 5 -13.99 -9.20 11.04
CA ASP A 5 -13.41 -8.64 12.28
C ASP A 5 -12.23 -7.67 12.06
N SER A 6 -12.06 -7.08 10.88
CA SER A 6 -11.14 -5.94 10.65
C SER A 6 -11.65 -5.08 9.48
N ILE A 7 -11.13 -3.86 9.25
CA ILE A 7 -11.52 -3.04 8.09
C ILE A 7 -11.28 -3.80 6.78
N VAL A 8 -10.19 -4.56 6.71
CA VAL A 8 -9.92 -5.40 5.55
C VAL A 8 -10.77 -6.67 5.54
N GLY A 9 -11.03 -7.26 6.71
CA GLY A 9 -11.97 -8.37 6.86
C GLY A 9 -13.38 -8.01 6.42
N LEU A 10 -13.84 -6.79 6.70
CA LEU A 10 -15.13 -6.25 6.27
C LEU A 10 -15.16 -6.14 4.75
N THR A 11 -14.12 -5.56 4.15
CA THR A 11 -13.96 -5.46 2.70
C THR A 11 -14.04 -6.85 2.02
N LEU A 12 -13.34 -7.84 2.57
CA LEU A 12 -13.33 -9.22 2.05
C LEU A 12 -14.63 -9.99 2.29
N HIS A 13 -15.33 -9.71 3.40
CA HIS A 13 -16.61 -10.33 3.68
C HIS A 13 -17.74 -9.78 2.83
N LEU A 14 -17.74 -8.47 2.57
CA LEU A 14 -18.65 -7.85 1.61
C LEU A 14 -18.43 -8.42 0.20
N ALA A 15 -17.17 -8.59 -0.22
CA ALA A 15 -16.84 -9.31 -1.46
C ALA A 15 -17.38 -10.75 -1.48
N ARG A 16 -17.26 -11.48 -0.36
CA ARG A 16 -17.75 -12.86 -0.24
C ARG A 16 -19.28 -12.97 -0.24
N GLN A 17 -19.99 -12.03 0.40
CA GLN A 17 -21.46 -12.04 0.41
C GLN A 17 -22.02 -11.74 -0.98
N ARG A 18 -21.37 -10.85 -1.73
CA ARG A 18 -21.86 -10.39 -3.03
C ARG A 18 -21.48 -11.32 -4.19
N PHE A 19 -20.26 -11.84 -4.20
CA PHE A 19 -19.68 -12.49 -5.39
C PHE A 19 -19.58 -14.03 -5.29
N GLY A 20 -20.05 -14.61 -4.17
CA GLY A 20 -20.09 -16.06 -3.97
C GLY A 20 -18.73 -16.75 -3.72
N ALA A 21 -18.76 -18.03 -3.34
CA ALA A 21 -17.56 -18.77 -2.91
C ALA A 21 -16.55 -19.06 -4.05
N ALA A 22 -16.99 -19.02 -5.32
CA ALA A 22 -16.14 -19.27 -6.48
C ALA A 22 -15.21 -18.08 -6.80
N ALA A 23 -15.71 -16.84 -6.70
CA ALA A 23 -14.90 -15.62 -6.81
C ALA A 23 -13.87 -15.53 -5.67
N VAL A 24 -14.24 -15.97 -4.47
CA VAL A 24 -13.36 -16.00 -3.29
C VAL A 24 -12.21 -17.02 -3.43
N ARG A 25 -12.38 -18.13 -4.15
CA ARG A 25 -11.28 -19.09 -4.41
C ARG A 25 -10.19 -18.52 -5.31
N ARG A 26 -10.54 -17.72 -6.32
CA ARG A 26 -9.55 -16.94 -7.09
C ARG A 26 -8.91 -15.84 -6.24
N SER A 27 -9.64 -15.34 -5.24
CA SER A 27 -9.22 -14.30 -4.30
C SER A 27 -8.28 -14.75 -3.16
N ALA A 28 -8.06 -16.04 -2.93
CA ALA A 28 -7.15 -16.49 -1.86
C ALA A 28 -5.66 -16.32 -2.23
N LEU A 29 -5.34 -16.38 -3.53
CA LEU A 29 -4.01 -16.04 -4.07
C LEU A 29 -3.71 -14.52 -4.00
N LEU A 30 -4.76 -13.66 -4.00
CA LEU A 30 -4.64 -12.18 -3.90
C LEU A 30 -4.05 -11.71 -2.58
N ALA A 31 -4.21 -12.51 -1.53
CA ALA A 31 -4.12 -12.02 -0.17
C ALA A 31 -2.66 -11.75 0.26
N GLY A 32 -1.72 -12.54 -0.28
CA GLY A 32 -0.27 -12.29 -0.17
C GLY A 32 0.22 -11.14 -1.05
N ALA A 33 -0.44 -10.86 -2.18
CA ALA A 33 -0.05 -9.79 -3.12
C ALA A 33 -0.60 -8.41 -2.73
N LEU A 34 -1.73 -8.35 -2.02
CA LEU A 34 -2.32 -7.10 -1.51
C LEU A 34 -1.82 -6.71 -0.10
N GLY A 35 -0.97 -7.54 0.49
CA GLY A 35 -0.53 -7.42 1.88
C GLY A 35 -1.64 -7.69 2.90
N VAL A 36 -2.72 -8.41 2.52
CA VAL A 36 -3.82 -8.76 3.43
C VAL A 36 -4.49 -10.10 3.09
N GLY A 37 -4.46 -11.06 4.03
CA GLY A 37 -4.89 -12.47 3.94
C GLY A 37 -6.40 -12.79 3.90
N ALA A 38 -6.80 -13.88 3.20
CA ALA A 38 -8.11 -14.56 3.32
C ALA A 38 -8.07 -16.06 2.90
N VAL A 39 -8.75 -16.92 3.67
CA VAL A 39 -8.78 -18.40 3.64
C VAL A 39 -9.94 -18.99 2.81
N ALA A 40 -9.72 -20.11 2.12
CA ALA A 40 -10.76 -20.92 1.44
C ALA A 40 -11.29 -22.07 2.33
N LEU A 41 -12.62 -22.25 2.39
CA LEU A 41 -13.26 -23.45 2.98
C LEU A 41 -13.64 -24.45 1.87
N ALA A 42 -13.31 -25.73 2.05
CA ALA A 42 -13.84 -26.85 1.26
C ALA A 42 -14.82 -27.69 2.11
N ALA A 43 -15.89 -28.17 1.48
CA ALA A 43 -16.93 -28.98 2.09
C ALA A 43 -16.49 -30.46 2.23
N LEU A 44 -16.80 -31.07 3.37
CA LEU A 44 -16.52 -32.48 3.68
C LEU A 44 -17.59 -33.40 3.06
N HIS A 45 -17.15 -34.50 2.45
CA HIS A 45 -17.93 -35.73 2.27
C HIS A 45 -17.42 -36.79 3.27
N PRO A 46 -18.29 -37.63 3.85
CA PRO A 46 -17.89 -38.60 4.86
C PRO A 46 -17.31 -39.87 4.20
N CYS A 47 -16.09 -40.26 4.57
CA CYS A 47 -15.54 -41.59 4.25
C CYS A 47 -15.43 -42.45 5.51
N ALA A 48 -16.00 -43.65 5.43
CA ALA A 48 -15.91 -44.73 6.41
C ALA A 48 -14.48 -45.33 6.44
N PRO A 49 -14.09 -46.01 7.54
CA PRO A 49 -12.72 -46.50 7.71
C PRO A 49 -12.47 -47.82 6.95
N THR A 50 -11.35 -47.90 6.25
CA THR A 50 -10.77 -49.16 5.72
C THR A 50 -9.53 -49.57 6.53
N PRO A 51 -9.26 -50.89 6.68
CA PRO A 51 -8.18 -51.42 7.51
C PRO A 51 -6.79 -51.29 6.85
N PRO A 52 -5.69 -51.40 7.63
CA PRO A 52 -4.34 -51.13 7.14
C PRO A 52 -3.77 -52.26 6.25
N PRO A 53 -2.93 -51.94 5.25
CA PRO A 53 -2.23 -52.95 4.46
C PRO A 53 -0.89 -53.38 5.09
N PRO A 54 -0.33 -54.53 4.66
CA PRO A 54 0.90 -55.10 5.22
C PRO A 54 2.19 -54.50 4.64
N VAL A 55 3.27 -54.69 5.37
CA VAL A 55 4.62 -54.16 5.15
C VAL A 55 5.36 -54.93 4.03
N ALA A 56 5.86 -54.23 2.99
CA ALA A 56 7.11 -54.60 2.28
C ALA A 56 7.66 -53.55 1.28
N ARG A 57 8.99 -53.38 1.38
CA ARG A 57 10.06 -53.03 0.41
C ARG A 57 10.14 -51.63 -0.27
N ALA A 58 11.39 -51.15 -0.27
CA ALA A 58 11.84 -49.83 -0.71
C ALA A 58 11.88 -49.65 -2.23
N GLN A 59 11.38 -48.51 -2.68
CA GLN A 59 11.54 -47.92 -4.02
C GLN A 59 11.78 -46.40 -3.90
N PRO A 60 12.40 -45.75 -4.91
CA PRO A 60 12.93 -44.40 -4.78
C PRO A 60 11.81 -43.35 -4.70
N ARG A 61 11.97 -42.40 -3.76
CA ARG A 61 10.99 -41.38 -3.41
C ARG A 61 10.72 -40.41 -4.57
N ALA A 62 9.52 -40.46 -5.12
CA ALA A 62 8.86 -39.28 -5.68
C ALA A 62 8.42 -38.39 -4.50
N VAL A 63 8.86 -37.13 -4.47
CA VAL A 63 8.42 -36.14 -3.48
C VAL A 63 7.04 -35.65 -3.89
N ALA A 64 6.01 -36.32 -3.38
CA ALA A 64 4.64 -35.82 -3.40
C ALA A 64 4.48 -34.82 -2.24
N TRP A 65 4.12 -33.58 -2.58
CA TRP A 65 3.82 -32.52 -1.61
C TRP A 65 2.47 -32.82 -0.95
N SER A 66 2.44 -33.00 0.37
CA SER A 66 1.22 -33.02 1.16
C SER A 66 1.14 -31.76 2.03
N LEU A 67 0.05 -30.99 1.88
CA LEU A 67 -0.30 -29.87 2.74
C LEU A 67 -0.93 -30.42 4.03
N GLY A 68 -0.15 -30.47 5.11
CA GLY A 68 -0.64 -30.80 6.44
C GLY A 68 -1.63 -29.76 6.94
N HIS A 69 -2.79 -30.21 7.44
CA HIS A 69 -3.80 -29.38 8.10
C HIS A 69 -3.59 -29.42 9.62
N CYS A 70 -3.52 -28.25 10.27
CA CYS A 70 -3.66 -28.12 11.72
C CYS A 70 -5.08 -27.64 12.04
N ALA A 71 -5.84 -28.45 12.77
CA ALA A 71 -7.15 -28.11 13.30
C ALA A 71 -7.07 -27.98 14.83
N ALA A 72 -6.76 -26.78 15.35
CA ALA A 72 -7.00 -26.42 16.74
C ALA A 72 -6.99 -24.89 16.93
N GLY A 73 -8.03 -24.35 17.57
CA GLY A 73 -8.00 -23.01 18.19
C GLY A 73 -8.71 -21.88 17.41
N ARG A 74 -9.50 -21.08 18.13
CA ARG A 74 -10.39 -20.01 17.60
C ARG A 74 -9.65 -18.67 17.43
N VAL A 75 -8.74 -18.56 16.47
CA VAL A 75 -8.08 -17.29 16.10
C VAL A 75 -8.17 -17.10 14.59
N ALA A 76 -8.52 -15.90 14.13
CA ALA A 76 -8.55 -15.54 12.72
C ALA A 76 -7.31 -14.68 12.41
N CYS A 77 -6.36 -15.25 11.67
CA CYS A 77 -5.10 -14.61 11.30
C CYS A 77 -5.30 -13.74 10.04
N VAL A 78 -4.68 -12.56 10.01
CA VAL A 78 -4.73 -11.65 8.85
C VAL A 78 -3.76 -12.08 7.73
N THR A 79 -2.99 -13.16 7.89
CA THR A 79 -2.28 -13.86 6.80
C THR A 79 -2.00 -15.32 7.18
N ASP A 80 -2.69 -16.29 6.58
CA ASP A 80 -2.58 -17.72 6.91
C ASP A 80 -1.30 -18.41 6.36
N ALA A 81 -0.31 -17.61 5.94
CA ALA A 81 0.99 -18.09 5.46
C ALA A 81 2.17 -17.61 6.31
N MET A 82 1.94 -16.94 7.46
CA MET A 82 3.02 -16.24 8.18
C MET A 82 3.03 -16.38 9.70
N CYS A 83 2.04 -16.97 10.38
CA CYS A 83 2.08 -17.07 11.84
C CYS A 83 2.53 -18.46 12.29
N GLY A 84 3.73 -18.58 12.85
CA GLY A 84 4.04 -19.68 13.76
C GLY A 84 3.41 -19.47 15.15
N ALA A 85 3.53 -20.49 15.98
CA ALA A 85 2.78 -20.63 17.23
C ALA A 85 3.44 -19.86 18.38
N GLY A 86 3.15 -18.55 18.50
CA GLY A 86 3.59 -17.74 19.63
C GLY A 86 2.68 -16.52 19.87
N ASP A 87 2.16 -16.41 21.09
CA ASP A 87 1.16 -15.43 21.50
C ASP A 87 1.61 -13.96 21.37
N ARG A 88 1.30 -13.26 20.26
CA ARG A 88 1.10 -11.78 20.19
C ARG A 88 0.18 -11.35 19.03
N CYS A 89 -1.03 -11.90 18.96
CA CYS A 89 -2.06 -11.37 18.05
C CYS A 89 -2.78 -10.18 18.69
N VAL A 90 -2.80 -9.03 18.02
CA VAL A 90 -3.84 -8.01 18.28
C VAL A 90 -5.18 -8.69 18.03
N ASP A 91 -6.03 -8.81 19.04
CA ASP A 91 -7.34 -9.45 18.89
C ASP A 91 -8.19 -8.65 17.87
N PRO A 92 -8.35 -9.15 16.63
CA PRO A 92 -9.12 -8.44 15.62
C PRO A 92 -10.60 -8.33 16.05
N LEU A 93 -11.10 -9.25 16.88
CA LEU A 93 -12.47 -9.19 17.39
C LEU A 93 -12.70 -7.94 18.25
N ARG A 94 -11.71 -7.51 19.03
CA ARG A 94 -11.79 -6.27 19.81
C ARG A 94 -11.73 -5.02 18.93
N LEU A 95 -10.89 -5.03 17.88
CA LEU A 95 -10.81 -3.91 16.94
C LEU A 95 -12.09 -3.79 16.09
N GLY A 96 -12.57 -4.91 15.54
CA GLY A 96 -13.82 -4.97 14.78
C GLY A 96 -15.07 -4.70 15.62
N ALA A 97 -15.09 -5.09 16.91
CA ALA A 97 -16.15 -4.71 17.84
C ALA A 97 -16.14 -3.20 18.10
N ARG A 98 -14.98 -2.59 18.35
CA ARG A 98 -14.85 -1.14 18.52
C ARG A 98 -15.26 -0.37 17.26
N ILE A 99 -14.83 -0.81 16.07
CA ILE A 99 -15.24 -0.15 14.81
C ILE A 99 -16.78 -0.18 14.65
N ARG A 100 -17.42 -1.30 14.99
CA ARG A 100 -18.88 -1.48 14.89
C ARG A 100 -19.69 -0.72 15.94
N GLU A 101 -19.10 -0.49 17.12
CA GLU A 101 -19.75 0.25 18.19
C GLU A 101 -19.79 1.76 17.89
N VAL A 102 -18.82 2.25 17.11
CA VAL A 102 -18.64 3.68 16.87
C VAL A 102 -19.25 4.15 15.54
N ALA A 103 -19.32 3.31 14.50
CA ALA A 103 -19.89 3.72 13.21
C ALA A 103 -21.41 3.47 13.14
N PRO A 104 -22.25 4.52 12.92
CA PRO A 104 -23.65 4.34 12.56
C PRO A 104 -23.77 3.47 11.30
N ARG A 105 -24.72 2.53 11.27
CA ARG A 105 -24.83 1.52 10.18
C ARG A 105 -25.10 2.10 8.79
N ASP A 106 -25.54 3.35 8.71
CA ASP A 106 -25.98 3.98 7.45
C ASP A 106 -24.97 4.99 6.87
N GLU A 107 -23.79 5.15 7.50
CA GLU A 107 -22.80 6.14 7.06
C GLU A 107 -21.59 5.50 6.36
N SER A 108 -21.17 6.11 5.25
CA SER A 108 -19.97 5.68 4.54
C SER A 108 -18.71 6.04 5.31
N VAL A 109 -17.84 5.06 5.56
CA VAL A 109 -16.55 5.22 6.23
C VAL A 109 -15.48 5.65 5.22
N ASN A 110 -14.71 6.69 5.54
CA ASN A 110 -13.67 7.22 4.66
C ASN A 110 -12.27 6.71 5.03
N VAL A 111 -11.57 6.06 4.10
CA VAL A 111 -10.27 5.40 4.32
C VAL A 111 -9.31 5.59 3.15
N TYR A 112 -8.03 5.24 3.37
CA TYR A 112 -6.96 5.30 2.37
C TYR A 112 -6.78 6.68 1.72
N PRO A 113 -6.58 7.76 2.50
CA PRO A 113 -6.29 9.06 1.91
C PRO A 113 -4.96 9.03 1.15
N HIS A 114 -4.89 9.74 0.03
CA HIS A 114 -3.63 10.07 -0.64
C HIS A 114 -3.62 11.56 -0.99
N LEU A 115 -2.48 12.22 -0.76
CA LEU A 115 -2.29 13.66 -0.98
C LEU A 115 -1.36 13.95 -2.16
N ALA A 116 -1.59 15.07 -2.82
CA ALA A 116 -0.63 15.71 -3.72
C ALA A 116 -0.73 17.24 -3.60
N VAL A 117 0.39 17.93 -3.76
CA VAL A 117 0.45 19.41 -3.72
C VAL A 117 -0.07 20.02 -5.01
N ASP A 118 -0.77 21.15 -4.90
CA ASP A 118 -1.19 22.02 -6.01
C ASP A 118 -0.93 23.49 -5.69
N GLY A 119 0.30 23.93 -5.98
CA GLY A 119 0.79 25.25 -5.58
C GLY A 119 0.81 25.37 -4.06
N ASP A 120 0.06 26.33 -3.53
CA ASP A 120 -0.08 26.51 -2.08
C ASP A 120 -1.13 25.57 -1.45
N GLY A 121 -1.99 24.93 -2.25
CA GLY A 121 -3.03 24.02 -1.77
C GLY A 121 -2.72 22.55 -2.00
N TYR A 122 -3.74 21.71 -1.87
CA TYR A 122 -3.61 20.26 -2.01
C TYR A 122 -4.78 19.65 -2.76
N GLY A 123 -4.57 18.46 -3.32
CA GLY A 123 -5.63 17.55 -3.73
C GLY A 123 -5.56 16.31 -2.86
N VAL A 124 -6.72 15.84 -2.41
CA VAL A 124 -6.84 14.61 -1.63
C VAL A 124 -7.81 13.67 -2.32
N VAL A 125 -7.44 12.40 -2.39
CA VAL A 125 -8.30 11.32 -2.85
C VAL A 125 -8.45 10.28 -1.74
N TRP A 126 -9.61 9.64 -1.64
CA TRP A 126 -9.87 8.59 -0.66
C TRP A 126 -10.90 7.59 -1.15
N THR A 127 -11.03 6.47 -0.43
CA THR A 127 -12.11 5.50 -0.61
C THR A 127 -13.20 5.77 0.43
N ALA A 128 -14.44 5.97 -0.02
CA ALA A 128 -15.62 5.94 0.84
C ALA A 128 -16.27 4.54 0.77
N VAL A 129 -16.28 3.83 1.88
CA VAL A 129 -16.80 2.46 2.03
C VAL A 129 -18.17 2.52 2.68
N SER A 130 -19.18 1.98 2.01
CA SER A 130 -20.53 1.74 2.54
C SER A 130 -20.80 0.24 2.62
N GLU A 131 -22.00 -0.16 3.04
CA GLU A 131 -22.40 -1.59 3.00
C GLU A 131 -22.40 -2.15 1.57
N GLU A 132 -22.67 -1.31 0.56
CA GLU A 132 -22.87 -1.77 -0.81
C GLU A 132 -21.70 -1.45 -1.74
N THR A 133 -20.93 -0.41 -1.46
CA THR A 133 -19.95 0.13 -2.42
C THR A 133 -18.68 0.62 -1.73
N ALA A 134 -17.57 0.60 -2.46
CA ALA A 134 -16.36 1.33 -2.10
C ALA A 134 -16.00 2.23 -3.28
N ASP A 135 -16.26 3.52 -3.14
CA ASP A 135 -16.09 4.51 -4.22
C ASP A 135 -14.92 5.44 -3.96
N ILE A 136 -14.30 5.91 -5.04
CA ILE A 136 -13.21 6.87 -4.99
C ILE A 136 -13.79 8.28 -5.02
N TRP A 137 -13.34 9.09 -4.07
CA TRP A 137 -13.72 10.50 -3.93
C TRP A 137 -12.49 11.39 -3.99
N PHE A 138 -12.66 12.60 -4.49
CA PHE A 138 -11.61 13.61 -4.60
C PHE A 138 -12.09 14.95 -4.04
N ALA A 139 -11.20 15.69 -3.39
CA ALA A 139 -11.43 17.08 -3.00
C ALA A 139 -10.16 17.91 -3.16
N ARG A 140 -10.34 19.20 -3.40
CA ARG A 140 -9.27 20.19 -3.31
C ARG A 140 -9.27 20.81 -1.92
N LEU A 141 -8.09 21.05 -1.37
CA LEU A 141 -7.87 21.72 -0.11
C LEU A 141 -7.13 23.05 -0.35
N ASP A 142 -7.42 24.06 0.47
CA ASP A 142 -6.60 25.27 0.54
C ASP A 142 -5.28 25.03 1.28
N ALA A 143 -4.48 26.08 1.45
CA ALA A 143 -3.18 25.98 2.10
C ALA A 143 -3.30 25.56 3.56
N GLU A 144 -4.42 25.83 4.21
CA GLU A 144 -4.74 25.48 5.59
C GLU A 144 -5.37 24.08 5.71
N GLY A 145 -5.60 23.38 4.59
CA GLY A 145 -6.21 22.06 4.57
C GLY A 145 -7.74 22.06 4.54
N LYS A 146 -8.40 23.22 4.43
CA LYS A 146 -9.86 23.30 4.34
C LYS A 146 -10.34 23.00 2.94
N ARG A 147 -11.46 22.30 2.81
CA ARG A 147 -12.05 21.94 1.51
C ARG A 147 -12.41 23.18 0.69
N ARG A 148 -12.00 23.19 -0.58
CA ARG A 148 -12.39 24.16 -1.61
C ARG A 148 -13.55 23.59 -2.42
N GLY A 149 -14.77 23.82 -1.94
CA GLY A 149 -16.00 23.30 -2.57
C GLY A 149 -16.35 21.88 -2.10
N ALA A 150 -17.36 21.30 -2.75
CA ALA A 150 -17.83 19.96 -2.44
C ALA A 150 -16.88 18.88 -3.00
N PRO A 151 -16.69 17.75 -2.30
CA PRO A 151 -16.05 16.57 -2.85
C PRO A 151 -16.71 16.08 -4.16
N VAL A 152 -15.88 15.55 -5.06
CA VAL A 152 -16.29 14.95 -6.32
C VAL A 152 -16.18 13.44 -6.20
N GLN A 153 -17.28 12.72 -6.37
CA GLN A 153 -17.29 11.27 -6.51
C GLN A 153 -16.76 10.90 -7.91
N LEU A 154 -15.65 10.18 -7.96
CA LEU A 154 -14.98 9.80 -9.22
C LEU A 154 -15.50 8.49 -9.80
N THR A 155 -16.04 7.62 -8.96
CA THR A 155 -16.50 6.29 -9.37
C THR A 155 -17.89 6.00 -8.84
N ARG A 156 -18.65 5.16 -9.54
CA ARG A 156 -19.97 4.67 -9.10
C ARG A 156 -20.13 3.20 -9.47
N GLY A 157 -20.94 2.48 -8.70
CA GLY A 157 -21.39 1.12 -9.03
C GLY A 157 -20.82 0.05 -8.11
N GLY A 158 -21.16 -1.22 -8.40
CA GLY A 158 -21.01 -2.35 -7.47
C GLY A 158 -19.62 -2.99 -7.32
N ALA A 159 -18.54 -2.36 -7.80
CA ALA A 159 -17.18 -2.85 -7.61
C ALA A 159 -16.53 -2.24 -6.36
N LEU A 160 -15.54 -2.92 -5.79
CA LEU A 160 -14.76 -2.42 -4.67
C LEU A 160 -13.55 -1.65 -5.19
N ARG A 161 -13.50 -0.35 -4.93
CA ARG A 161 -12.43 0.52 -5.43
C ARG A 161 -11.58 1.02 -4.28
N LEU A 162 -10.33 0.61 -4.27
CA LEU A 162 -9.47 0.67 -3.10
C LEU A 162 -8.16 1.36 -3.41
N ARG A 163 -7.53 1.87 -2.34
CA ARG A 163 -6.18 2.44 -2.34
C ARG A 163 -5.95 3.47 -3.46
N PRO A 164 -6.76 4.53 -3.54
CA PRO A 164 -6.53 5.54 -4.54
C PRO A 164 -5.18 6.23 -4.31
N ARG A 165 -4.60 6.71 -5.41
CA ARG A 165 -3.35 7.44 -5.49
C ARG A 165 -3.59 8.65 -6.37
N VAL A 166 -3.02 9.79 -6.01
CA VAL A 166 -3.18 11.04 -6.76
C VAL A 166 -1.84 11.71 -7.01
N ALA A 167 -1.66 12.26 -8.20
CA ALA A 167 -0.56 13.13 -8.54
C ALA A 167 -1.04 14.39 -9.24
N ARG A 168 -0.40 15.52 -8.94
CA ARG A 168 -0.59 16.80 -9.64
C ARG A 168 0.51 16.97 -10.68
N GLY A 169 0.12 17.21 -11.93
CA GLY A 169 1.03 17.56 -13.03
C GLY A 169 0.47 18.77 -13.78
N PRO A 170 1.17 19.37 -14.76
CA PRO A 170 0.81 20.68 -15.31
C PRO A 170 -0.64 20.82 -15.78
N GLY A 171 -1.17 19.82 -16.49
CA GLY A 171 -2.51 19.83 -17.06
C GLY A 171 -3.66 19.42 -16.13
N GLY A 172 -3.39 19.13 -14.85
CA GLY A 172 -4.41 18.73 -13.88
C GLY A 172 -3.96 17.57 -12.99
N TRP A 173 -4.86 16.65 -12.68
CA TRP A 173 -4.61 15.54 -11.78
C TRP A 173 -4.65 14.21 -12.49
N ALA A 174 -3.88 13.27 -11.98
CA ALA A 174 -4.02 11.86 -12.28
C ALA A 174 -4.45 11.15 -11.01
N VAL A 175 -5.50 10.34 -11.10
CA VAL A 175 -5.96 9.49 -10.01
C VAL A 175 -5.92 8.04 -10.49
N GLY A 176 -5.32 7.15 -9.69
CA GLY A 176 -5.33 5.72 -9.96
C GLY A 176 -5.83 4.93 -8.77
N TRP A 177 -6.49 3.79 -9.00
CA TRP A 177 -7.02 2.93 -7.95
C TRP A 177 -7.00 1.45 -8.37
N LEU A 178 -7.16 0.58 -7.37
CA LEU A 178 -7.44 -0.83 -7.55
C LEU A 178 -8.95 -1.04 -7.68
N ASP A 179 -9.40 -1.68 -8.75
CA ASP A 179 -10.79 -2.05 -8.98
C ASP A 179 -10.92 -3.58 -8.84
N VAL A 180 -11.72 -4.01 -7.86
CA VAL A 180 -11.98 -5.43 -7.56
C VAL A 180 -13.45 -5.72 -7.83
N SER A 181 -13.71 -6.59 -8.79
CA SER A 181 -15.05 -6.96 -9.25
C SER A 181 -15.16 -8.47 -9.50
N GLU A 182 -16.34 -8.94 -9.94
CA GLU A 182 -16.53 -10.34 -10.37
C GLU A 182 -15.67 -10.70 -11.58
N ASP A 183 -15.39 -9.71 -12.43
CA ASP A 183 -14.60 -9.87 -13.65
C ASP A 183 -13.10 -9.98 -13.36
N GLY A 184 -12.67 -9.62 -12.15
CA GLY A 184 -11.30 -9.76 -11.68
C GLY A 184 -10.77 -8.52 -10.99
N ILE A 185 -9.45 -8.38 -11.04
CA ILE A 185 -8.74 -7.25 -10.44
C ILE A 185 -8.02 -6.48 -11.52
N ALA A 186 -8.44 -5.24 -11.68
CA ALA A 186 -7.85 -4.32 -12.61
C ALA A 186 -7.34 -3.09 -11.87
N SER A 187 -6.28 -2.49 -12.39
CA SER A 187 -5.92 -1.13 -12.01
C SER A 187 -6.52 -0.17 -13.01
N GLN A 188 -7.06 0.93 -12.50
CA GLN A 188 -7.70 1.97 -13.29
C GLN A 188 -6.99 3.30 -13.06
N VAL A 189 -6.95 4.13 -14.10
CA VAL A 189 -6.48 5.52 -14.00
C VAL A 189 -7.45 6.48 -14.66
N LEU A 190 -7.57 7.67 -14.08
CA LEU A 190 -8.45 8.74 -14.53
C LEU A 190 -7.72 10.08 -14.50
N ARG A 191 -7.91 10.85 -15.56
CA ARG A 191 -7.49 12.25 -15.64
C ARG A 191 -8.54 13.14 -15.01
N LEU A 192 -8.11 14.13 -14.24
CA LEU A 192 -8.96 15.23 -13.81
C LEU A 192 -8.39 16.55 -14.33
N ASP A 193 -9.26 17.48 -14.68
CA ASP A 193 -8.88 18.86 -15.01
C ASP A 193 -8.32 19.59 -13.77
N PRO A 194 -7.73 20.79 -13.88
CA PRO A 194 -7.20 21.51 -12.72
C PRO A 194 -8.21 21.78 -11.60
N SER A 195 -9.51 21.81 -11.92
CA SER A 195 -10.59 21.99 -10.94
C SER A 195 -10.98 20.69 -10.22
N GLY A 196 -10.49 19.53 -10.69
CA GLY A 196 -10.79 18.22 -10.13
C GLY A 196 -11.92 17.48 -10.83
N ARG A 197 -12.37 17.93 -12.00
CA ARG A 197 -13.45 17.27 -12.75
C ARG A 197 -12.87 16.17 -13.64
N PRO A 198 -13.52 14.98 -13.73
CA PRO A 198 -13.11 13.91 -14.63
C PRO A 198 -12.98 14.37 -16.09
N GLN A 199 -11.90 13.96 -16.74
CA GLN A 199 -11.63 14.14 -18.17
C GLN A 199 -11.69 12.78 -18.86
N GLY A 200 -12.88 12.41 -19.34
CA GLY A 200 -13.12 11.12 -19.99
C GLY A 200 -13.46 9.99 -19.02
N ALA A 201 -13.41 8.76 -19.54
CA ALA A 201 -13.64 7.54 -18.76
C ALA A 201 -12.33 7.05 -18.12
N PRO A 202 -12.39 6.30 -17.01
CA PRO A 202 -11.23 5.60 -16.49
C PRO A 202 -10.67 4.63 -17.53
N VAL A 203 -9.34 4.54 -17.59
CA VAL A 203 -8.61 3.64 -18.48
C VAL A 203 -7.96 2.55 -17.63
N SER A 204 -8.14 1.29 -18.04
CA SER A 204 -7.55 0.15 -17.36
C SER A 204 -6.07 0.00 -17.73
N LEU A 205 -5.24 -0.31 -16.74
CA LEU A 205 -3.87 -0.78 -16.99
C LEU A 205 -3.92 -2.21 -17.53
N ASP A 206 -2.93 -2.58 -18.32
CA ASP A 206 -2.88 -3.90 -18.95
C ASP A 206 -2.54 -5.03 -17.97
N GLY A 207 -2.91 -6.25 -18.37
CA GLY A 207 -2.67 -7.49 -17.63
C GLY A 207 -3.95 -8.10 -17.07
N GLU A 208 -3.94 -9.42 -16.85
CA GLU A 208 -5.06 -10.14 -16.23
C GLU A 208 -5.20 -9.79 -14.73
N PHE A 209 -4.09 -9.41 -14.11
CA PHE A 209 -4.01 -8.96 -12.73
C PHE A 209 -3.01 -7.82 -12.65
N ALA A 210 -3.49 -6.61 -12.39
CA ALA A 210 -2.66 -5.42 -12.23
C ALA A 210 -2.97 -4.75 -10.89
N VAL A 211 -1.96 -4.56 -10.05
CA VAL A 211 -2.11 -3.93 -8.74
C VAL A 211 -1.33 -2.62 -8.70
N LEU A 212 -2.08 -1.52 -8.84
CA LEU A 212 -1.57 -0.17 -8.80
C LEU A 212 -0.97 0.11 -7.43
N SER A 213 0.26 0.61 -7.46
CA SER A 213 0.98 0.94 -6.24
C SER A 213 1.01 2.44 -5.98
N THR A 214 1.32 3.21 -7.02
CA THR A 214 1.55 4.66 -6.92
C THR A 214 1.37 5.37 -8.26
N VAL A 215 1.08 6.66 -8.19
CA VAL A 215 0.97 7.58 -9.33
C VAL A 215 1.83 8.80 -9.01
N VAL A 216 2.71 9.19 -9.93
CA VAL A 216 3.52 10.42 -9.79
C VAL A 216 3.51 11.22 -11.09
N ALA A 217 3.73 12.53 -11.00
CA ALA A 217 3.93 13.37 -12.16
C ALA A 217 5.42 13.62 -12.40
N ALA A 218 5.88 13.50 -13.64
CA ALA A 218 7.23 13.85 -14.07
C ALA A 218 7.16 14.73 -15.32
N GLY A 219 7.42 16.03 -15.14
CA GLY A 219 7.27 17.01 -16.21
C GLY A 219 5.83 17.06 -16.74
N ALA A 220 5.63 16.82 -18.04
CA ALA A 220 4.32 16.84 -18.70
C ALA A 220 3.57 15.49 -18.66
N GLN A 221 4.17 14.45 -18.08
CA GLN A 221 3.62 13.09 -18.07
C GLN A 221 3.31 12.62 -16.65
N TYR A 222 2.46 11.61 -16.57
CA TYR A 222 2.23 10.84 -15.35
C TYR A 222 2.80 9.44 -15.52
N GLY A 223 3.37 8.92 -14.44
CA GLY A 223 3.82 7.54 -14.34
C GLY A 223 2.99 6.77 -13.33
N VAL A 224 2.74 5.50 -13.61
CA VAL A 224 2.04 4.57 -12.72
C VAL A 224 2.90 3.35 -12.51
N GLY A 225 3.33 3.16 -11.26
CA GLY A 225 4.06 1.98 -10.83
C GLY A 225 3.06 0.91 -10.40
N TYR A 226 3.17 -0.28 -10.97
CA TYR A 226 2.34 -1.42 -10.63
C TYR A 226 3.11 -2.72 -10.84
N PHE A 227 2.61 -3.79 -10.26
CA PHE A 227 3.02 -5.12 -10.69
C PHE A 227 1.85 -5.80 -11.39
N SER A 228 2.19 -6.65 -12.36
CA SER A 228 1.23 -7.46 -13.10
C SER A 228 1.55 -8.93 -12.95
N ALA A 229 0.53 -9.77 -12.78
CA ALA A 229 0.66 -11.22 -12.88
C ALA A 229 -0.05 -11.73 -14.13
N SER A 230 0.54 -12.72 -14.80
CA SER A 230 -0.11 -13.46 -15.88
C SER A 230 -0.65 -14.80 -15.38
N ALA A 231 -1.50 -15.46 -16.18
CA ALA A 231 -1.95 -16.84 -15.96
C ALA A 231 -0.80 -17.84 -15.71
N SER A 232 0.39 -17.58 -16.27
CA SER A 232 1.59 -18.39 -16.03
C SER A 232 2.28 -18.11 -14.69
N SER A 233 1.67 -17.28 -13.83
CA SER A 233 2.21 -16.81 -12.55
C SER A 233 3.51 -16.02 -12.66
N GLN A 234 3.84 -15.52 -13.85
CA GLN A 234 4.93 -14.57 -14.02
C GLN A 234 4.47 -13.21 -13.52
N ILE A 235 5.03 -12.79 -12.39
CA ILE A 235 4.85 -11.45 -11.83
C ILE A 235 5.96 -10.55 -12.40
N SER A 236 5.57 -9.36 -12.85
CA SER A 236 6.48 -8.36 -13.41
C SER A 236 6.23 -7.00 -12.78
N VAL A 237 7.30 -6.23 -12.57
CA VAL A 237 7.24 -4.82 -12.20
C VAL A 237 7.09 -4.00 -13.48
N ARG A 238 6.08 -3.14 -13.54
CA ARG A 238 5.73 -2.39 -14.74
C ARG A 238 5.55 -0.91 -14.44
N LEU A 239 5.77 -0.11 -15.49
CA LEU A 239 5.53 1.32 -15.51
C LEU A 239 4.63 1.66 -16.70
N ALA A 240 3.44 2.16 -16.43
CA ALA A 240 2.60 2.78 -17.45
C ALA A 240 2.85 4.29 -17.44
N ARG A 241 2.79 4.92 -18.61
CA ARG A 241 2.94 6.36 -18.79
C ARG A 241 1.75 6.90 -19.54
N PHE A 242 1.27 8.08 -19.17
CA PHE A 242 0.22 8.75 -19.93
C PHE A 242 0.41 10.25 -19.94
N GLY A 243 0.07 10.83 -21.09
CA GLY A 243 0.19 12.26 -21.35
C GLY A 243 -1.04 13.05 -20.90
N GLN A 244 -1.05 14.34 -21.25
CA GLN A 244 -2.17 15.23 -20.93
C GLN A 244 -3.48 14.80 -21.60
N GLU A 245 -3.39 14.18 -22.78
CA GLU A 245 -4.53 13.65 -23.55
C GLU A 245 -5.16 12.39 -22.92
N GLY A 246 -4.55 11.83 -21.87
CA GLY A 246 -5.08 10.66 -21.16
C GLY A 246 -4.79 9.30 -21.83
N ALA A 247 -4.23 9.28 -23.04
CA ALA A 247 -3.80 8.04 -23.68
C ALA A 247 -2.62 7.40 -22.91
N ILE A 248 -2.78 6.12 -22.57
CA ILE A 248 -1.73 5.31 -21.94
C ILE A 248 -0.80 4.78 -23.04
N ALA A 249 0.49 5.11 -22.94
CA ALA A 249 1.52 4.53 -23.79
C ALA A 249 1.72 3.04 -23.44
N ALA A 250 2.24 2.25 -24.38
CA ALA A 250 2.57 0.85 -24.14
C ALA A 250 3.37 0.69 -22.83
N PRO A 251 2.90 -0.14 -21.87
CA PRO A 251 3.55 -0.20 -20.56
C PRO A 251 4.91 -0.89 -20.61
N ILE A 252 5.85 -0.33 -19.86
CA ILE A 252 7.25 -0.73 -19.82
C ILE A 252 7.43 -1.82 -18.77
N THR A 253 8.04 -2.94 -19.14
CA THR A 253 8.49 -3.95 -18.18
C THR A 253 9.82 -3.53 -17.59
N VAL A 254 9.82 -3.19 -16.30
CA VAL A 254 11.01 -2.76 -15.56
C VAL A 254 11.80 -3.97 -15.08
N ALA A 255 11.09 -4.98 -14.56
CA ALA A 255 11.67 -6.25 -14.15
C ALA A 255 10.66 -7.37 -14.38
N ALA A 256 11.11 -8.49 -14.95
CA ALA A 256 10.28 -9.66 -15.22
C ALA A 256 10.57 -10.80 -14.22
N ASN A 257 9.60 -11.70 -14.06
CA ASN A 257 9.73 -12.91 -13.22
C ASN A 257 10.14 -12.62 -11.78
N GLN A 258 9.59 -11.55 -11.20
CA GLN A 258 9.88 -11.10 -9.85
C GLN A 258 8.78 -11.58 -8.91
N LEU A 259 9.12 -12.32 -7.86
CA LEU A 259 8.18 -12.49 -6.74
C LEU A 259 8.18 -11.19 -5.91
N VAL A 260 7.33 -10.25 -6.32
CA VAL A 260 7.24 -8.93 -5.69
C VAL A 260 6.45 -9.03 -4.39
N LEU A 261 6.99 -8.47 -3.31
CA LEU A 261 6.28 -8.30 -2.05
C LEU A 261 5.98 -6.82 -1.82
N GLY A 262 4.78 -6.53 -1.33
CA GLY A 262 4.34 -5.17 -1.04
C GLY A 262 4.10 -4.32 -2.29
N MET A 263 4.09 -3.00 -2.09
CA MET A 263 3.80 -2.00 -3.11
C MET A 263 5.08 -1.57 -3.85
N VAL A 264 4.98 -1.33 -5.17
CA VAL A 264 6.04 -0.72 -5.99
C VAL A 264 6.12 0.77 -5.69
N GLY A 265 7.31 1.29 -5.44
CA GLY A 265 7.55 2.71 -5.25
C GLY A 265 7.96 3.39 -6.57
N LEU A 266 7.65 4.68 -6.68
CA LEU A 266 7.90 5.47 -7.88
C LEU A 266 8.27 6.90 -7.48
N ALA A 267 9.28 7.47 -8.15
CA ALA A 267 9.69 8.86 -7.98
C ALA A 267 9.97 9.51 -9.33
N PRO A 268 9.64 10.81 -9.53
CA PRO A 268 10.04 11.53 -10.72
C PRO A 268 11.56 11.79 -10.73
N LEU A 269 12.24 11.65 -11.87
CA LEU A 269 13.68 11.90 -11.97
C LEU A 269 14.09 12.42 -13.35
N GLY A 270 14.52 13.68 -13.45
CA GLY A 270 15.14 14.22 -14.68
C GLY A 270 14.29 14.09 -15.94
N GLY A 271 12.96 14.17 -15.81
CA GLY A 271 11.99 13.97 -16.90
C GLY A 271 11.55 12.51 -17.12
N GLY A 272 12.22 11.56 -16.48
CA GLY A 272 11.81 10.16 -16.38
C GLY A 272 11.31 9.79 -14.98
N PHE A 273 11.49 8.52 -14.63
CA PHE A 273 11.03 7.94 -13.38
C PHE A 273 12.11 7.06 -12.75
N SER A 274 12.04 6.87 -11.44
CA SER A 274 12.72 5.80 -10.73
C SER A 274 11.69 4.88 -10.12
N VAL A 275 11.88 3.58 -10.33
CA VAL A 275 10.96 2.51 -9.92
C VAL A 275 11.69 1.64 -8.91
N GLY A 276 11.10 1.43 -7.73
CA GLY A 276 11.66 0.59 -6.68
C GLY A 276 10.73 -0.56 -6.32
N TRP A 277 11.30 -1.72 -6.03
CA TRP A 277 10.54 -2.91 -5.64
C TRP A 277 11.33 -3.80 -4.69
N ASN A 278 10.60 -4.63 -3.96
CA ASN A 278 11.14 -5.69 -3.13
C ASN A 278 10.87 -7.05 -3.80
N HIS A 279 11.90 -7.89 -3.87
CA HIS A 279 11.87 -9.21 -4.45
C HIS A 279 12.17 -10.24 -3.36
N PHE A 280 11.38 -11.31 -3.30
CA PHE A 280 11.67 -12.46 -2.45
C PHE A 280 12.19 -13.62 -3.28
N VAL A 281 13.27 -14.25 -2.82
CA VAL A 281 13.87 -15.45 -3.40
C VAL A 281 13.50 -16.63 -2.51
N PRO A 282 12.44 -17.41 -2.83
CA PRO A 282 11.93 -18.44 -1.91
C PRO A 282 12.95 -19.52 -1.57
N ARG A 283 13.81 -19.88 -2.55
CA ARG A 283 14.83 -20.91 -2.37
C ARG A 283 15.85 -20.55 -1.28
N ASP A 284 16.15 -19.26 -1.15
CA ASP A 284 17.18 -18.75 -0.26
C ASP A 284 16.56 -18.06 0.97
N GLU A 285 15.22 -18.01 1.04
CA GLU A 285 14.45 -17.18 2.00
C GLU A 285 15.02 -15.77 2.12
N ARG A 286 15.42 -15.20 0.97
CA ARG A 286 16.15 -13.94 0.90
C ARG A 286 15.25 -12.83 0.37
N ALA A 287 15.23 -11.70 1.05
CA ALA A 287 14.68 -10.45 0.55
C ALA A 287 15.78 -9.67 -0.20
N GLU A 288 15.41 -9.07 -1.32
CA GLU A 288 16.24 -8.17 -2.09
C GLU A 288 15.46 -6.89 -2.43
N THR A 289 16.13 -5.75 -2.36
CA THR A 289 15.52 -4.44 -2.68
C THR A 289 16.24 -3.82 -3.85
N PHE A 290 15.48 -3.35 -4.84
CA PHE A 290 16.02 -2.82 -6.09
C PHE A 290 15.43 -1.45 -6.43
N VAL A 291 16.21 -0.66 -7.19
CA VAL A 291 15.75 0.55 -7.87
C VAL A 291 16.28 0.55 -9.30
N ALA A 292 15.42 0.87 -10.26
CA ALA A 292 15.80 1.10 -11.66
C ALA A 292 15.33 2.48 -12.13
N ARG A 293 16.11 3.11 -13.01
CA ARG A 293 15.73 4.35 -13.67
C ARG A 293 15.08 4.05 -15.02
N VAL A 294 14.02 4.79 -15.33
CA VAL A 294 13.34 4.75 -16.63
C VAL A 294 13.39 6.15 -17.22
N SER A 295 14.03 6.32 -18.36
CA SER A 295 14.14 7.63 -19.03
C SER A 295 12.82 8.09 -19.64
N ALA A 296 12.77 9.35 -20.08
CA ALA A 296 11.59 9.97 -20.66
C ALA A 296 11.12 9.33 -21.98
N ASP A 297 12.00 8.64 -22.71
CA ASP A 297 11.65 7.83 -23.89
C ASP A 297 11.19 6.41 -23.52
N GLY A 298 11.50 5.94 -22.31
CA GLY A 298 11.08 4.65 -21.77
C GLY A 298 12.18 3.61 -21.68
N ALA A 299 13.44 3.97 -21.94
CA ALA A 299 14.56 3.06 -21.75
C ALA A 299 14.78 2.77 -20.25
N VAL A 300 14.96 1.49 -19.92
CA VAL A 300 15.19 1.02 -18.54
C VAL A 300 16.69 0.84 -18.33
N ALA A 301 17.26 1.59 -17.38
CA ALA A 301 18.65 1.39 -16.96
C ALA A 301 18.78 0.11 -16.12
N PRO A 302 19.97 -0.50 -16.02
CA PRO A 302 20.20 -1.62 -15.13
C PRO A 302 19.76 -1.32 -13.70
N ALA A 303 19.08 -2.28 -13.07
CA ALA A 303 18.63 -2.15 -11.69
C ALA A 303 19.83 -2.13 -10.73
N VAL A 304 19.78 -1.21 -9.77
CA VAL A 304 20.72 -1.12 -8.65
C VAL A 304 20.11 -1.88 -7.47
N ARG A 305 20.81 -2.90 -6.98
CA ARG A 305 20.43 -3.60 -5.75
C ARG A 305 20.85 -2.78 -4.54
N LEU A 306 19.88 -2.35 -3.75
CA LEU A 306 20.11 -1.57 -2.52
C LEU A 306 20.41 -2.45 -1.32
N ASP A 307 19.80 -3.63 -1.27
CA ASP A 307 19.89 -4.52 -0.11
C ASP A 307 19.66 -6.00 -0.48
N ALA A 308 20.21 -6.90 0.32
CA ALA A 308 20.00 -8.34 0.24
C ALA A 308 20.28 -9.01 1.61
N HIS A 309 19.26 -9.63 2.22
CA HIS A 309 19.39 -10.32 3.51
C HIS A 309 18.31 -11.40 3.67
N ALA A 310 18.45 -12.26 4.68
CA ALA A 310 17.42 -13.24 5.02
C ALA A 310 16.12 -12.56 5.50
N GLY A 311 14.97 -13.15 5.18
CA GLY A 311 13.64 -12.67 5.56
C GLY A 311 12.87 -12.10 4.38
N ARG A 312 11.92 -11.20 4.69
CA ARG A 312 11.03 -10.57 3.69
C ARG A 312 11.05 -9.06 3.85
N ASN A 313 10.90 -8.35 2.73
CA ASN A 313 10.68 -6.91 2.69
C ASN A 313 9.25 -6.62 2.23
N GLY A 314 8.64 -5.57 2.76
CA GLY A 314 7.24 -5.20 2.52
C GLY A 314 7.10 -4.08 1.49
N SER A 315 6.30 -3.06 1.77
CA SER A 315 6.13 -1.92 0.84
C SER A 315 7.37 -1.03 0.79
N ILE A 316 7.61 -0.39 -0.37
CA ILE A 316 8.69 0.59 -0.57
C ILE A 316 8.13 1.93 -1.06
N ALA A 317 8.64 3.02 -0.51
CA ALA A 317 8.38 4.40 -0.91
C ALA A 317 9.67 5.04 -1.45
N LEU A 318 9.53 5.81 -2.53
CA LEU A 318 10.62 6.47 -3.21
C LEU A 318 10.34 7.97 -3.30
N ASP A 319 11.39 8.78 -3.24
CA ASP A 319 11.37 10.12 -3.82
C ASP A 319 12.77 10.50 -4.33
N ALA A 320 12.89 11.57 -5.11
CA ALA A 320 14.14 12.04 -5.66
C ALA A 320 14.44 13.50 -5.28
N VAL A 321 15.71 13.76 -4.99
CA VAL A 321 16.28 15.08 -4.70
C VAL A 321 17.59 15.23 -5.48
N ASP A 322 17.76 16.29 -6.24
CA ASP A 322 19.01 16.62 -6.94
C ASP A 322 19.64 15.45 -7.74
N GLY A 323 18.78 14.64 -8.38
CA GLY A 323 19.20 13.48 -9.15
C GLY A 323 19.49 12.21 -8.33
N GLN A 324 19.54 12.31 -7.01
CA GLN A 324 19.58 11.19 -6.08
C GLN A 324 18.17 10.67 -5.82
N VAL A 325 18.03 9.34 -5.70
CA VAL A 325 16.78 8.67 -5.32
C VAL A 325 16.93 8.13 -3.92
N GLY A 326 16.08 8.57 -3.00
CA GLY A 326 15.93 7.97 -1.68
C GLY A 326 14.84 6.91 -1.70
N ALA A 327 15.05 5.84 -0.93
CA ALA A 327 14.10 4.73 -0.79
C ALA A 327 13.95 4.34 0.67
N VAL A 328 12.71 4.24 1.14
CA VAL A 328 12.36 3.68 2.45
C VAL A 328 11.49 2.45 2.26
N TRP A 329 11.82 1.35 2.93
CA TRP A 329 10.97 0.15 2.89
C TRP A 329 10.80 -0.49 4.27
N GLU A 330 9.75 -1.30 4.35
CA GLU A 330 9.48 -2.21 5.46
C GLU A 330 10.49 -3.37 5.41
N ASP A 331 11.40 -3.40 6.38
CA ASP A 331 12.55 -4.30 6.44
C ASP A 331 12.34 -5.43 7.45
N GLN A 332 12.59 -6.64 6.98
CA GLN A 332 12.69 -7.89 7.74
C GLN A 332 11.42 -8.23 8.53
N PHE A 333 10.52 -8.99 7.90
CA PHE A 333 9.65 -9.92 8.62
C PHE A 333 10.51 -11.16 8.93
N ASP A 334 11.04 -11.27 10.15
CA ASP A 334 11.73 -12.48 10.60
C ASP A 334 10.77 -13.31 11.46
N ASP A 335 10.57 -14.56 11.05
CA ASP A 335 9.64 -15.50 11.67
C ASP A 335 10.32 -16.33 12.78
N ALA A 336 11.64 -16.19 12.98
CA ALA A 336 12.41 -17.12 13.84
C ALA A 336 11.90 -17.20 15.29
N ASP A 337 11.33 -16.12 15.83
CA ASP A 337 10.82 -16.05 17.21
C ASP A 337 9.29 -15.85 17.27
N ASP A 338 8.54 -16.06 16.18
CA ASP A 338 7.10 -15.79 16.06
C ASP A 338 6.64 -14.36 16.44
N THR A 339 7.58 -13.45 16.74
CA THR A 339 7.27 -12.05 16.99
C THR A 339 7.47 -11.24 15.71
N PHE A 340 6.36 -10.93 15.03
CA PHE A 340 6.35 -10.01 13.90
C PHE A 340 6.91 -8.65 14.31
N ARG A 341 8.12 -8.38 13.82
CA ARG A 341 8.85 -7.15 14.08
C ARG A 341 9.45 -6.73 12.76
N ASN A 342 9.11 -5.54 12.28
CA ASN A 342 9.79 -4.95 11.13
C ASN A 342 10.35 -3.57 11.51
N GLY A 343 11.41 -3.18 10.82
CA GLY A 343 11.93 -1.81 10.88
C GLY A 343 11.58 -1.08 9.60
N LEU A 344 11.70 0.24 9.61
CA LEU A 344 11.93 0.97 8.37
C LEU A 344 13.42 1.14 8.19
N VAL A 345 13.88 0.96 6.97
CA VAL A 345 15.26 1.25 6.56
C VAL A 345 15.26 2.19 5.38
N PHE A 346 16.33 2.97 5.26
CA PHE A 346 16.60 3.86 4.16
C PHE A 346 17.85 3.39 3.41
N ALA A 347 17.81 3.50 2.10
CA ALA A 347 18.97 3.51 1.22
C ALA A 347 18.65 4.37 0.00
N GLY A 348 19.49 4.36 -1.02
CA GLY A 348 19.19 5.11 -2.23
C GLY A 348 20.17 4.88 -3.35
N VAL A 349 20.02 5.67 -4.40
CA VAL A 349 20.90 5.69 -5.57
C VAL A 349 21.37 7.13 -5.78
N SER A 350 22.68 7.37 -5.72
CA SER A 350 23.29 8.67 -5.98
C SER A 350 22.98 9.16 -7.40
N SER A 351 23.22 10.43 -7.70
CA SER A 351 23.08 10.97 -9.06
C SER A 351 23.92 10.20 -10.10
N SER A 352 25.11 9.71 -9.71
CA SER A 352 25.98 8.86 -10.54
C SER A 352 25.49 7.42 -10.74
N GLY A 353 24.41 7.00 -10.05
CA GLY A 353 23.88 5.64 -10.14
C GLY A 353 24.45 4.66 -9.12
N ALA A 354 25.30 5.11 -8.19
CA ALA A 354 25.86 4.26 -7.15
C ALA A 354 24.87 4.05 -6.01
N ALA A 355 24.83 2.84 -5.44
CA ALA A 355 24.03 2.57 -4.25
C ALA A 355 24.56 3.37 -3.05
N LEU A 356 23.65 3.97 -2.28
CA LEU A 356 23.95 4.61 -1.01
C LEU A 356 23.88 3.58 0.12
N PRO A 357 24.65 3.77 1.21
CA PRO A 357 24.62 2.85 2.34
C PRO A 357 23.22 2.70 2.94
N ARG A 358 22.88 1.46 3.29
CA ARG A 358 21.68 1.11 4.05
C ARG A 358 21.75 1.65 5.48
N LYS A 359 20.63 2.16 5.98
CA LYS A 359 20.51 2.72 7.33
C LYS A 359 19.16 2.39 7.97
N ALA A 360 19.16 1.94 9.21
CA ALA A 360 17.92 1.79 9.97
C ALA A 360 17.32 3.17 10.30
N VAL A 361 16.02 3.32 10.07
CA VAL A 361 15.25 4.54 10.35
C VAL A 361 14.46 4.39 11.65
N THR A 362 13.87 3.22 11.90
CA THR A 362 13.13 2.93 13.13
C THR A 362 13.72 1.75 13.89
N ASP A 363 13.37 1.65 15.17
CA ASP A 363 13.57 0.43 15.94
C ASP A 363 12.67 -0.70 15.40
N ARG A 364 13.05 -1.94 15.69
CA ARG A 364 12.28 -3.15 15.32
C ARG A 364 11.43 -3.68 16.48
N ARG A 365 11.04 -2.84 17.44
CA ARG A 365 10.20 -3.28 18.57
C ARG A 365 8.71 -3.11 18.29
N ALA A 366 8.36 -2.41 17.22
CA ALA A 366 7.00 -2.21 16.75
C ALA A 366 6.92 -2.55 15.26
N LEU A 367 5.72 -2.83 14.77
CA LEU A 367 5.45 -3.04 13.35
C LEU A 367 5.25 -1.66 12.68
N ASN A 368 6.20 -1.24 11.87
CA ASN A 368 6.20 0.01 11.11
C ASN A 368 5.83 -0.29 9.65
N VAL A 369 4.71 0.23 9.16
CA VAL A 369 4.16 -0.09 7.84
C VAL A 369 3.72 1.15 7.08
N GLU A 370 3.56 0.98 5.77
CA GLU A 370 3.07 1.96 4.82
C GLU A 370 3.87 3.26 4.85
N PRO A 371 5.19 3.20 4.60
CA PRO A 371 5.99 4.40 4.49
C PRO A 371 5.48 5.26 3.32
N SER A 372 5.47 6.58 3.52
CA SER A 372 5.32 7.59 2.47
C SER A 372 6.43 8.61 2.63
N LEU A 373 7.22 8.79 1.55
CA LEU A 373 8.43 9.59 1.51
C LEU A 373 8.23 10.77 0.56
N VAL A 374 8.71 11.96 0.95
CA VAL A 374 8.74 13.13 0.08
C VAL A 374 10.05 13.89 0.22
N ALA A 375 10.60 14.41 -0.86
CA ALA A 375 11.76 15.28 -0.91
C ALA A 375 11.37 16.71 -0.48
N ALA A 376 12.21 17.31 0.34
CA ALA A 376 11.99 18.64 0.91
C ALA A 376 13.32 19.40 0.96
N GLY A 377 13.71 20.01 -0.16
CA GLY A 377 15.07 20.53 -0.34
C GLY A 377 16.07 19.37 -0.29
N ALA A 378 17.16 19.51 0.46
CA ALA A 378 18.20 18.48 0.63
C ALA A 378 17.85 17.36 1.63
N GLN A 379 16.63 17.34 2.16
CA GLN A 379 16.15 16.38 3.14
C GLN A 379 14.93 15.62 2.61
N HIS A 380 14.51 14.58 3.34
CA HIS A 380 13.25 13.90 3.11
C HIS A 380 12.33 14.06 4.31
N GLY A 381 11.02 14.18 4.06
CA GLY A 381 9.99 13.90 5.06
C GLY A 381 9.51 12.46 4.91
N LEU A 382 9.24 11.80 6.03
CA LEU A 382 8.72 10.44 6.10
C LEU A 382 7.49 10.42 6.99
N VAL A 383 6.41 9.81 6.53
CA VAL A 383 5.27 9.41 7.37
C VAL A 383 5.09 7.89 7.29
N PHE A 384 4.67 7.26 8.38
CA PHE A 384 4.39 5.83 8.43
C PHE A 384 3.41 5.51 9.56
N THR A 385 2.82 4.32 9.51
CA THR A 385 1.99 3.77 10.59
C THR A 385 2.85 2.91 11.50
N ARG A 386 2.87 3.20 12.80
CA ARG A 386 3.49 2.38 13.84
C ARG A 386 2.40 1.61 14.59
N LEU A 387 2.54 0.30 14.62
CA LEU A 387 1.66 -0.65 15.30
C LEU A 387 2.44 -1.23 16.47
N ASP A 388 2.09 -0.82 17.68
CA ASP A 388 2.63 -1.35 18.93
C ASP A 388 1.50 -1.97 19.78
N ASP A 389 1.85 -2.43 20.98
CA ASP A 389 0.93 -3.12 21.90
C ASP A 389 -0.20 -2.21 22.42
N GLU A 390 -0.07 -0.88 22.30
CA GLU A 390 -1.01 0.08 22.87
C GLU A 390 -2.03 0.54 21.81
N THR A 391 -1.59 1.18 20.72
CA THR A 391 -2.49 1.85 19.76
C THR A 391 -1.75 2.20 18.46
N PRO A 392 -2.25 1.81 17.26
CA PRO A 392 -1.80 2.35 15.98
C PRO A 392 -1.61 3.87 15.98
N THR A 393 -0.40 4.31 15.65
CA THR A 393 -0.05 5.74 15.55
C THR A 393 0.51 6.07 14.18
N VAL A 394 0.25 7.29 13.72
CA VAL A 394 0.88 7.86 12.54
C VAL A 394 2.07 8.67 13.01
N GLN A 395 3.26 8.32 12.53
CA GLN A 395 4.52 8.92 12.92
C GLN A 395 5.09 9.72 11.75
N PHE A 396 5.66 10.88 12.05
CA PHE A 396 6.41 11.70 11.12
C PHE A 396 7.88 11.80 11.54
N GLY A 397 8.79 11.71 10.56
CA GLY A 397 10.21 11.93 10.74
C GLY A 397 10.79 12.74 9.59
N ARG A 398 11.91 13.41 9.85
CA ARG A 398 12.75 14.01 8.80
C ARG A 398 14.01 13.20 8.65
N LEU A 399 14.43 12.96 7.41
CA LEU A 399 15.67 12.28 7.09
C LEU A 399 16.62 13.25 6.40
N ASP A 400 17.91 13.22 6.74
CA ASP A 400 18.93 13.88 5.92
C ASP A 400 19.15 13.11 4.59
N ALA A 401 19.99 13.64 3.71
CA ALA A 401 20.30 13.01 2.43
C ALA A 401 20.92 11.60 2.54
N SER A 402 21.44 11.22 3.72
CA SER A 402 21.98 9.88 4.02
C SER A 402 20.93 8.94 4.63
N GLY A 403 19.71 9.41 4.87
CA GLY A 403 18.68 8.67 5.58
C GLY A 403 18.77 8.74 7.11
N ALA A 404 19.62 9.61 7.68
CA ALA A 404 19.67 9.79 9.13
C ALA A 404 18.44 10.55 9.62
N LEU A 405 17.84 10.11 10.71
CA LEU A 405 16.77 10.87 11.36
C LEU A 405 17.29 12.22 11.87
N VAL A 406 16.63 13.30 11.47
CA VAL A 406 16.91 14.69 11.88
C VAL A 406 15.91 15.11 12.96
N GLY A 407 16.34 14.99 14.21
CA GLY A 407 15.50 15.23 15.39
C GLY A 407 14.75 13.97 15.84
N SER A 408 13.66 14.15 16.59
CA SER A 408 12.81 13.06 17.06
C SER A 408 11.62 12.83 16.12
N LEU A 409 11.08 11.61 16.15
CA LEU A 409 9.78 11.32 15.53
C LEU A 409 8.67 12.14 16.21
N THR A 410 7.68 12.54 15.40
CA THR A 410 6.51 13.30 15.84
C THR A 410 5.25 12.49 15.57
N GLN A 411 4.47 12.21 16.61
CA GLN A 411 3.18 11.54 16.46
C GLN A 411 2.12 12.52 15.91
N LEU A 412 1.42 12.11 14.84
CA LEU A 412 0.44 12.91 14.11
C LEU A 412 -1.01 12.75 14.57
N ASN A 413 -1.38 11.63 15.19
CA ASN A 413 -2.70 11.42 15.78
C ASN A 413 -2.67 11.61 17.30
N GLY A 414 -3.81 11.93 17.91
CA GLY A 414 -3.92 12.02 19.37
C GLY A 414 -3.76 10.64 20.05
N ARG A 415 -3.28 10.60 21.30
CA ARG A 415 -3.07 9.36 22.06
C ARG A 415 -4.35 8.51 22.25
N ALA A 416 -5.52 9.15 22.23
CA ALA A 416 -6.81 8.48 22.37
C ALA A 416 -7.42 8.02 21.04
N SER A 417 -6.68 8.13 19.93
CA SER A 417 -7.17 7.84 18.57
C SER A 417 -6.24 6.85 17.88
N LEU A 418 -6.82 5.98 17.06
CA LEU A 418 -6.10 5.03 16.22
C LEU A 418 -5.83 5.68 14.86
N GLY A 419 -4.57 5.87 14.49
CA GLY A 419 -4.18 6.46 13.22
C GLY A 419 -3.48 5.45 12.31
N ALA A 420 -3.82 5.45 11.02
CA ALA A 420 -3.19 4.59 10.01
C ALA A 420 -3.21 5.22 8.61
N LEU A 421 -2.50 4.60 7.66
CA LEU A 421 -2.56 4.92 6.23
C LEU A 421 -2.09 6.35 5.93
N GLY A 422 -0.96 6.75 6.53
CA GLY A 422 -0.40 8.08 6.38
C GLY A 422 0.10 8.36 4.96
N THR A 423 -0.22 9.54 4.43
CA THR A 423 0.31 10.08 3.17
C THR A 423 0.93 11.44 3.42
N LEU A 424 2.01 11.77 2.71
CA LEU A 424 2.78 12.99 2.89
C LEU A 424 2.96 13.74 1.57
N ALA A 425 2.95 15.07 1.64
CA ALA A 425 3.26 15.95 0.53
C ALA A 425 4.07 17.18 1.00
N TRP A 426 4.90 17.75 0.13
CA TRP A 426 5.72 18.92 0.43
C TRP A 426 5.44 20.04 -0.59
N ASN A 427 5.11 21.25 -0.11
CA ASN A 427 4.76 22.39 -0.98
C ASN A 427 5.91 23.40 -1.19
N GLY A 428 7.14 23.04 -0.80
CA GLY A 428 8.27 23.96 -0.82
C GLY A 428 8.51 24.70 0.50
N ARG A 429 7.54 24.69 1.44
CA ARG A 429 7.64 25.40 2.73
C ARG A 429 7.22 24.56 3.94
N THR A 430 6.18 23.76 3.78
CA THR A 430 5.56 22.95 4.83
C THR A 430 5.26 21.56 4.33
N TYR A 431 5.37 20.57 5.21
CA TYR A 431 4.82 19.25 4.99
C TYR A 431 3.33 19.27 5.23
N ALA A 432 2.59 18.47 4.48
CA ALA A 432 1.20 18.18 4.69
C ALA A 432 1.02 16.67 4.82
N ALA A 433 0.37 16.24 5.88
CA ALA A 433 0.07 14.84 6.12
C ALA A 433 -1.45 14.63 6.20
N ALA A 434 -1.92 13.53 5.64
CA ALA A 434 -3.27 13.03 5.87
C ALA A 434 -3.25 11.57 6.29
N TRP A 435 -4.23 11.17 7.09
CA TRP A 435 -4.35 9.81 7.61
C TRP A 435 -5.81 9.45 7.88
N THR A 436 -6.08 8.15 8.00
CA THR A 436 -7.33 7.64 8.56
C THR A 436 -7.21 7.64 10.07
N GLN A 437 -8.18 8.26 10.75
CA GLN A 437 -8.31 8.28 12.19
C GLN A 437 -9.58 7.56 12.62
N LEU A 438 -9.46 6.68 13.60
CA LEU A 438 -10.58 6.09 14.32
C LEU A 438 -10.56 6.65 15.76
N ASP A 439 -11.59 7.41 16.09
CA ASP A 439 -11.80 8.01 17.41
C ASP A 439 -13.26 7.79 17.86
N THR A 440 -13.75 8.51 18.87
CA THR A 440 -15.14 8.39 19.35
C THR A 440 -16.18 8.91 18.36
N ASP A 441 -15.76 9.72 17.39
CA ASP A 441 -16.63 10.32 16.37
C ASP A 441 -16.68 9.45 15.10
N GLY A 442 -16.05 8.27 15.13
CA GLY A 442 -16.03 7.33 14.01
C GLY A 442 -14.71 7.32 13.26
N ILE A 443 -14.79 6.90 11.99
CA ILE A 443 -13.64 6.85 11.09
C ILE A 443 -13.63 8.10 10.22
N THR A 444 -12.67 8.97 10.47
CA THR A 444 -12.52 10.27 9.80
C THR A 444 -11.18 10.36 9.09
N LEU A 445 -11.14 11.13 8.00
CA LEU A 445 -9.89 11.54 7.39
C LEU A 445 -9.41 12.83 8.03
N ARG A 446 -8.16 12.85 8.49
CA ARG A 446 -7.56 14.01 9.14
C ARG A 446 -6.42 14.58 8.31
N PHE A 447 -6.15 15.86 8.52
CA PHE A 447 -5.09 16.62 7.87
C PHE A 447 -4.32 17.44 8.90
N ALA A 448 -3.00 17.45 8.79
CA ALA A 448 -2.14 18.37 9.54
C ALA A 448 -1.01 18.90 8.67
N ARG A 449 -0.57 20.13 8.99
CA ARG A 449 0.64 20.71 8.42
C ARG A 449 1.78 20.65 9.41
N LEU A 450 2.99 20.51 8.89
CA LEU A 450 4.21 20.66 9.65
C LEU A 450 5.13 21.67 8.97
N ASP A 451 5.83 22.51 9.74
CA ASP A 451 6.87 23.38 9.22
C ASP A 451 8.06 22.56 8.68
N ALA A 452 9.02 23.22 8.04
CA ALA A 452 10.26 22.58 7.57
C ALA A 452 11.05 21.87 8.71
N ASN A 453 10.77 22.20 9.97
CA ASN A 453 11.35 21.58 11.15
C ASN A 453 10.57 20.37 11.68
N GLY A 454 9.44 20.02 11.06
CA GLY A 454 8.57 18.96 11.53
C GLY A 454 7.68 19.35 12.70
N ARG A 455 7.56 20.63 13.03
CA ARG A 455 6.63 21.11 14.07
C ARG A 455 5.27 21.35 13.46
N ARG A 456 4.20 20.96 14.15
CA ARG A 456 2.84 21.22 13.67
C ARG A 456 2.57 22.71 13.51
N VAL A 457 1.88 23.07 12.44
CA VAL A 457 1.45 24.45 12.15
C VAL A 457 -0.06 24.48 11.96
N GLY A 458 -0.74 25.23 12.83
CA GLY A 458 -2.21 25.32 12.81
C GLY A 458 -2.89 24.13 13.51
N ALA A 459 -4.22 24.12 13.44
CA ALA A 459 -5.03 23.04 13.96
C ALA A 459 -5.11 21.88 12.96
N GLU A 460 -5.38 20.68 13.48
CA GLU A 460 -5.78 19.55 12.65
C GLU A 460 -7.16 19.81 12.03
N VAL A 461 -7.34 19.40 10.77
CA VAL A 461 -8.57 19.66 10.00
C VAL A 461 -9.19 18.32 9.57
N PRO A 462 -10.50 18.09 9.79
CA PRO A 462 -11.20 16.96 9.19
C PRO A 462 -11.39 17.20 7.69
N ILE A 463 -10.99 16.23 6.87
CA ILE A 463 -11.16 16.26 5.41
C ILE A 463 -12.56 15.77 5.04
N SER A 464 -12.98 14.68 5.68
CA SER A 464 -14.29 14.06 5.49
C SER A 464 -15.10 14.24 6.78
N SER A 465 -15.89 15.30 6.87
CA SER A 465 -17.04 15.32 7.77
C SER A 465 -18.30 15.03 6.96
N HIS A 466 -19.17 14.22 7.53
CA HIS A 466 -20.54 13.99 7.04
C HIS A 466 -21.32 15.31 6.93
#